data_AF-A0A9N9FP99-F1
#
_entry.id   AF-A0A9N9FP99-F1
#
_cell.length_a   1.000
_cell.length_b   1.000
_cell.length_c   1.000
_cell.angle_alpha   90.00
_cell.angle_beta   90.00
_cell.angle_gamma   90.00
#
_symmetry.space_group_name_H-M   'P 1'
#
loop_
_entity.id
_entity.type
_entity.pdbx_description
1 polymer ?
#
loop_
_entity_poly.entity_id
_entity_poly.type
_entity_poly.pdbx_seq_one_letter_code
_entity_poly.pdbx_strand_id
1 'polypeptide(L)'
;MQYMEGGNLRQYLQQKKLTFRDKLDRLRDIISGLKDIHQQNLIHRDLHSGNILNSNDRSYVADLGLSQSVNSQKGEGQVFGVLPYVAPEVLQGQPYTQASDIYSFGIVAYELLANTYPYSDLNLEDTNLALKICQGLRPDVDELKIPPLMKDLIKSSPINTKEIVLLSQKPEKRALEPELKKLEKEIDQPLTEEQKVLISDFIQARKMVIKDRNNEEAEDRA
;
A
#
# COMPACT_ATOMS: atom_id res chain seq x y z
N MET A 1 -16.01 -19.28 -4.66
CA MET A 1 -15.83 -17.82 -4.84
C MET A 1 -16.81 -17.33 -5.89
N GLN A 2 -17.35 -16.12 -5.72
CA GLN A 2 -18.15 -15.47 -6.75
C GLN A 2 -17.23 -15.11 -7.93
N TYR A 3 -17.66 -15.42 -9.16
CA TYR A 3 -16.94 -15.02 -10.36
C TYR A 3 -17.14 -13.51 -10.61
N MET A 4 -16.05 -12.82 -10.91
CA MET A 4 -16.05 -11.38 -11.20
C MET A 4 -15.80 -11.18 -12.69
N GLU A 5 -16.83 -10.75 -13.43
CA GLU A 5 -16.82 -10.64 -14.89
C GLU A 5 -15.76 -9.66 -15.43
N GLY A 6 -15.36 -8.67 -14.63
CA GLY A 6 -14.31 -7.70 -15.00
C GLY A 6 -12.89 -8.24 -14.85
N GLY A 7 -12.71 -9.48 -14.36
CA GLY A 7 -11.39 -10.07 -14.15
C GLY A 7 -10.54 -9.30 -13.13
N ASN A 8 -9.22 -9.44 -13.24
CA ASN A 8 -8.29 -8.70 -12.37
C ASN A 8 -8.09 -7.26 -12.83
N LEU A 9 -7.52 -6.41 -11.98
CA LEU A 9 -7.43 -4.97 -12.22
C LEU A 9 -6.59 -4.65 -13.45
N ARG A 10 -5.53 -5.42 -13.70
CA ARG A 10 -4.69 -5.23 -14.88
C ARG A 10 -5.48 -5.46 -16.18
N GLN A 11 -6.24 -6.55 -16.25
CA GLN A 11 -7.11 -6.85 -17.38
C GLN A 11 -8.20 -5.79 -17.52
N TYR A 12 -8.80 -5.38 -16.40
CA TYR A 12 -9.87 -4.40 -16.38
C TYR A 12 -9.43 -3.04 -16.95
N LEU A 13 -8.23 -2.58 -16.60
CA LEU A 13 -7.67 -1.31 -17.10
C LEU A 13 -7.35 -1.33 -18.60
N GLN A 14 -7.10 -2.50 -19.18
CA GLN A 14 -6.92 -2.64 -20.63
C GLN A 14 -8.25 -2.56 -21.40
N GLN A 15 -9.35 -2.96 -20.76
CA GLN A 15 -10.66 -3.09 -21.40
C GLN A 15 -11.57 -1.88 -21.17
N LYS A 16 -11.39 -1.16 -20.07
CA LYS A 16 -12.28 -0.07 -19.64
C LYS A 16 -11.54 1.24 -19.54
N LYS A 17 -12.16 2.31 -20.06
CA LYS A 17 -11.72 3.68 -19.81
C LYS A 17 -12.41 4.19 -18.54
N LEU A 18 -11.63 4.37 -17.49
CA LEU A 18 -12.13 4.86 -16.20
C LEU A 18 -11.97 6.38 -16.10
N THR A 19 -13.02 7.04 -15.62
CA THR A 19 -12.93 8.42 -15.18
C THR A 19 -12.09 8.50 -13.91
N PHE A 20 -11.64 9.69 -13.55
CA PHE A 20 -10.93 9.89 -12.28
C PHE A 20 -11.81 9.50 -11.08
N ARG A 21 -13.12 9.75 -11.16
CA ARG A 21 -14.11 9.35 -10.15
C ARG A 21 -14.13 7.83 -9.97
N ASP A 22 -14.26 7.08 -11.05
CA ASP A 22 -14.30 5.61 -11.01
C ASP A 22 -13.02 5.04 -10.37
N LYS A 23 -11.87 5.65 -10.67
CA LYS A 23 -10.59 5.26 -10.05
C LYS A 23 -10.62 5.48 -8.54
N LEU A 24 -11.10 6.64 -8.07
CA LEU A 24 -11.23 6.92 -6.63
C LEU A 24 -12.15 5.94 -5.92
N ASP A 25 -13.31 5.63 -6.51
CA ASP A 25 -14.25 4.67 -5.93
C ASP A 25 -13.62 3.29 -5.75
N ARG A 26 -12.83 2.87 -6.73
CA ARG A 26 -12.14 1.58 -6.69
C ARG A 26 -10.98 1.57 -5.70
N LEU A 27 -10.22 2.66 -5.57
CA LEU A 27 -9.23 2.77 -4.48
C LEU A 27 -9.89 2.66 -3.11
N ARG A 28 -11.06 3.29 -2.93
CA ARG A 28 -11.83 3.20 -1.69
C ARG A 28 -12.25 1.77 -1.38
N ASP A 29 -12.78 1.06 -2.38
CA ASP A 29 -13.15 -0.35 -2.23
C ASP A 29 -11.93 -1.21 -1.85
N ILE A 30 -10.78 -1.01 -2.52
CA ILE A 30 -9.55 -1.77 -2.27
C ILE A 30 -9.02 -1.51 -0.85
N ILE A 31 -8.90 -0.25 -0.42
CA ILE A 31 -8.40 0.06 0.93
C ILE A 31 -9.37 -0.40 2.01
N SER A 32 -10.68 -0.37 1.73
CA SER A 32 -11.70 -0.91 2.65
C SER A 32 -11.55 -2.42 2.80
N GLY A 33 -11.39 -3.16 1.70
CA GLY A 33 -11.15 -4.60 1.76
C GLY A 33 -9.85 -4.95 2.47
N LEU A 34 -8.78 -4.16 2.27
CA LEU A 34 -7.52 -4.34 2.99
C LEU A 34 -7.66 -4.05 4.48
N LYS A 35 -8.40 -3.00 4.85
CA LYS A 35 -8.73 -2.66 6.23
C LYS A 35 -9.47 -3.81 6.92
N ASP A 36 -10.43 -4.44 6.24
CA ASP A 36 -11.17 -5.59 6.79
C ASP A 36 -10.23 -6.77 7.09
N ILE A 37 -9.25 -7.04 6.20
CA ILE A 37 -8.20 -8.06 6.43
C ILE A 37 -7.36 -7.70 7.66
N HIS A 38 -6.88 -6.46 7.73
CA HIS A 38 -6.04 -5.98 8.83
C HIS A 38 -6.77 -6.01 10.18
N GLN A 39 -8.07 -5.67 10.21
CA GLN A 39 -8.89 -5.75 11.41
C GLN A 39 -9.06 -7.18 11.96
N GLN A 40 -8.84 -8.21 11.13
CA GLN A 40 -8.78 -9.61 11.56
C GLN A 40 -7.38 -10.05 12.00
N ASN A 41 -6.45 -9.11 12.20
CA ASN A 41 -5.05 -9.37 12.54
C ASN A 41 -4.34 -10.25 11.50
N LEU A 42 -4.69 -10.06 10.23
CA LEU A 42 -4.08 -10.73 9.08
C LEU A 42 -3.27 -9.73 8.25
N ILE A 43 -2.25 -10.25 7.57
CA ILE A 43 -1.42 -9.57 6.59
C ILE A 43 -1.63 -10.28 5.26
N HIS A 44 -1.91 -9.56 4.18
CA HIS A 44 -2.20 -10.13 2.88
C HIS A 44 -0.96 -10.73 2.21
N ARG A 45 0.17 -9.99 2.22
CA ARG A 45 1.51 -10.38 1.70
C ARG A 45 1.65 -10.53 0.19
N ASP A 46 0.57 -10.41 -0.56
CA ASP A 46 0.54 -10.57 -2.01
C ASP A 46 -0.48 -9.64 -2.67
N LEU A 47 -0.59 -8.41 -2.16
CA LEU A 47 -1.49 -7.42 -2.72
C LEU A 47 -0.88 -6.85 -4.01
N HIS A 48 -1.49 -7.14 -5.16
CA HIS A 48 -1.10 -6.55 -6.45
C HIS A 48 -2.31 -6.50 -7.39
N SER A 49 -2.19 -5.84 -8.55
CA SER A 49 -3.32 -5.70 -9.49
C SER A 49 -3.88 -7.01 -10.05
N GLY A 50 -3.15 -8.12 -9.94
CA GLY A 50 -3.63 -9.45 -10.29
C GLY A 50 -4.59 -10.05 -9.24
N ASN A 51 -4.46 -9.62 -7.99
CA ASN A 51 -5.27 -10.05 -6.85
C ASN A 51 -6.37 -9.02 -6.49
N ILE A 52 -6.59 -8.02 -7.34
CA ILE A 52 -7.74 -7.12 -7.25
C ILE A 52 -8.76 -7.54 -8.31
N LEU A 53 -9.86 -8.15 -7.90
CA LEU A 53 -10.96 -8.54 -8.77
C LEU A 53 -11.97 -7.42 -8.96
N ASN A 54 -12.59 -7.34 -10.13
CA ASN A 54 -13.42 -6.21 -10.47
C ASN A 54 -14.74 -6.61 -11.08
N SER A 55 -15.77 -5.88 -10.64
CA SER A 55 -17.06 -5.78 -11.29
C SER A 55 -17.17 -4.43 -12.00
N ASN A 56 -18.29 -4.17 -12.66
CA ASN A 56 -18.54 -2.88 -13.32
C ASN A 56 -18.42 -1.71 -12.34
N ASP A 57 -18.94 -1.86 -11.12
CA ASP A 57 -19.08 -0.75 -10.18
C ASP A 57 -18.13 -0.84 -8.97
N ARG A 58 -17.52 -2.01 -8.72
CA ARG A 58 -16.74 -2.27 -7.50
C ARG A 58 -15.46 -3.06 -7.72
N SER A 59 -14.50 -2.87 -6.82
CA SER A 59 -13.26 -3.64 -6.72
C SER A 59 -13.22 -4.47 -5.44
N TYR A 60 -12.50 -5.59 -5.46
CA TYR A 60 -12.41 -6.52 -4.34
C TYR A 60 -10.98 -7.04 -4.20
N VAL A 61 -10.47 -7.04 -2.97
CA VAL A 61 -9.22 -7.72 -2.63
C VAL A 61 -9.49 -9.23 -2.61
N ALA A 62 -8.64 -10.00 -3.27
CA ALA A 62 -8.79 -11.45 -3.41
C ALA A 62 -7.45 -12.16 -3.17
N ASP A 63 -7.51 -13.50 -3.16
CA ASP A 63 -6.36 -14.40 -2.93
C ASP A 63 -5.64 -14.20 -1.58
N LEU A 64 -6.21 -14.80 -0.55
CA LEU A 64 -5.63 -14.87 0.78
C LEU A 64 -4.72 -16.09 0.97
N GLY A 65 -4.28 -16.75 -0.11
CA GLY A 65 -3.49 -18.00 -0.04
C GLY A 65 -2.12 -17.82 0.63
N LEU A 66 -1.57 -16.61 0.58
CA LEU A 66 -0.31 -16.23 1.23
C LEU A 66 -0.52 -15.44 2.53
N SER A 67 -1.78 -15.18 2.90
CA SER A 67 -2.09 -14.39 4.07
C SER A 67 -1.66 -15.06 5.36
N GLN A 68 -1.26 -14.25 6.34
CA GLN A 68 -0.68 -14.72 7.57
C GLN A 68 -1.13 -13.86 8.75
N SER A 69 -1.31 -14.49 9.91
CA SER A 69 -1.55 -13.76 11.16
C SER A 69 -0.33 -12.93 11.55
N VAL A 70 -0.56 -11.71 12.04
CA VAL A 70 0.49 -10.83 12.56
C VAL A 70 1.38 -11.51 13.62
N ASN A 71 0.82 -12.45 14.40
CA ASN A 71 1.54 -13.16 15.48
C ASN A 71 2.33 -14.39 15.00
N SER A 72 2.31 -14.71 13.70
CA SER A 72 2.98 -15.90 13.19
C SER A 72 4.44 -15.58 12.85
N GLN A 73 5.38 -16.30 13.46
CA GLN A 73 6.82 -16.22 13.19
C GLN A 73 7.26 -16.97 11.90
N LYS A 74 6.31 -17.55 11.14
CA LYS A 74 6.64 -18.25 9.89
C LYS A 74 7.03 -17.24 8.79
N GLY A 75 8.10 -17.51 8.04
CA GLY A 75 8.41 -16.76 6.81
C GLY A 75 9.34 -15.55 6.99
N GLU A 76 10.05 -15.44 8.12
CA GLU A 76 11.20 -14.53 8.20
C GLU A 76 12.22 -14.86 7.09
N GLY A 77 12.70 -13.83 6.38
CA GLY A 77 13.66 -13.98 5.28
C GLY A 77 13.10 -14.56 3.98
N GLN A 78 11.82 -14.92 3.90
CA GLN A 78 11.18 -15.37 2.66
C GLN A 78 10.40 -14.23 2.01
N VAL A 79 10.80 -13.89 0.77
CA VAL A 79 10.12 -12.89 -0.05
C VAL A 79 9.08 -13.58 -0.93
N PHE A 80 7.83 -13.12 -0.83
CA PHE A 80 6.69 -13.54 -1.61
C PHE A 80 6.11 -12.38 -2.45
N GLY A 81 5.24 -12.74 -3.39
CA GLY A 81 4.49 -11.80 -4.20
C GLY A 81 5.26 -11.16 -5.35
N VAL A 82 4.65 -10.14 -5.95
CA VAL A 82 5.09 -9.57 -7.22
C VAL A 82 6.00 -8.36 -7.00
N LEU A 83 7.25 -8.45 -7.46
CA LEU A 83 8.37 -7.57 -7.08
C LEU A 83 8.04 -6.05 -6.94
N PRO A 84 7.38 -5.37 -7.91
CA PRO A 84 7.08 -3.94 -7.76
C PRO A 84 6.19 -3.58 -6.57
N TYR A 85 5.40 -4.53 -6.07
CA TYR A 85 4.46 -4.35 -4.96
C TYR A 85 5.03 -4.83 -3.63
N VAL A 86 6.24 -5.41 -3.62
CA VAL A 86 6.88 -5.88 -2.37
C VAL A 86 7.55 -4.72 -1.67
N ALA A 87 7.22 -4.52 -0.40
CA ALA A 87 7.74 -3.43 0.40
C ALA A 87 9.27 -3.49 0.58
N PRO A 88 9.98 -2.35 0.66
CA PRO A 88 11.43 -2.31 0.74
C PRO A 88 11.99 -3.05 1.97
N GLU A 89 11.31 -2.98 3.12
CA GLU A 89 11.70 -3.71 4.32
C GLU A 89 11.66 -5.23 4.12
N VAL A 90 10.65 -5.73 3.39
CA VAL A 90 10.52 -7.15 3.05
C VAL A 90 11.62 -7.59 2.08
N LEU A 91 11.92 -6.76 1.08
CA LEU A 91 13.05 -7.01 0.16
C LEU A 91 14.41 -7.02 0.87
N GLN A 92 14.50 -6.40 2.05
CA GLN A 92 15.67 -6.45 2.92
C GLN A 92 15.64 -7.63 3.91
N GLY A 93 14.69 -8.55 3.76
CA GLY A 93 14.56 -9.75 4.59
C GLY A 93 13.83 -9.53 5.92
N GLN A 94 13.24 -8.35 6.14
CA GLN A 94 12.39 -8.12 7.32
C GLN A 94 11.05 -8.85 7.15
N PRO A 95 10.37 -9.21 8.25
CA PRO A 95 9.05 -9.83 8.19
C PRO A 95 8.02 -8.94 7.50
N TYR A 96 7.02 -9.58 6.90
CA TYR A 96 5.82 -8.87 6.44
C TYR A 96 5.08 -8.28 7.63
N THR A 97 4.49 -7.11 7.41
CA THR A 97 3.63 -6.43 8.38
C THR A 97 2.41 -5.85 7.68
N GLN A 98 1.40 -5.42 8.41
CA GLN A 98 0.30 -4.65 7.80
C GLN A 98 0.81 -3.40 7.05
N ALA A 99 1.89 -2.77 7.53
CA ALA A 99 2.55 -1.65 6.83
C ALA A 99 3.06 -2.05 5.44
N SER A 100 3.54 -3.29 5.29
CA SER A 100 4.00 -3.79 4.00
C SER A 100 2.85 -3.94 2.99
N ASP A 101 1.64 -4.29 3.42
CA ASP A 101 0.48 -4.26 2.52
C ASP A 101 0.06 -2.83 2.14
N ILE A 102 0.27 -1.85 3.01
CA ILE A 102 0.03 -0.43 2.70
C ILE A 102 1.01 0.07 1.62
N TYR A 103 2.25 -0.42 1.59
CA TYR A 103 3.15 -0.19 0.45
C TYR A 103 2.52 -0.69 -0.85
N SER A 104 2.11 -1.96 -0.83
CA SER A 104 1.55 -2.63 -1.99
C SER A 104 0.30 -1.91 -2.50
N PHE A 105 -0.54 -1.41 -1.58
CA PHE A 105 -1.68 -0.56 -1.91
C PHE A 105 -1.25 0.74 -2.62
N GLY A 106 -0.18 1.40 -2.18
CA GLY A 106 0.35 2.58 -2.86
C GLY A 106 0.77 2.29 -4.30
N ILE A 107 1.35 1.12 -4.56
CA ILE A 107 1.72 0.68 -5.91
C ILE A 107 0.50 0.32 -6.76
N VAL A 108 -0.54 -0.29 -6.18
CA VAL A 108 -1.85 -0.49 -6.84
C VAL A 108 -2.50 0.86 -7.17
N ALA A 109 -2.40 1.83 -6.27
CA ALA A 109 -2.93 3.17 -6.48
C ALA A 109 -2.23 3.88 -7.65
N TYR A 110 -0.91 3.71 -7.75
CA TYR A 110 -0.15 4.17 -8.91
C TYR A 110 -0.70 3.57 -10.21
N GLU A 111 -0.78 2.25 -10.30
CA GLU A 111 -1.18 1.56 -11.53
C GLU A 111 -2.59 1.98 -11.97
N LEU A 112 -3.51 2.14 -11.02
CA LEU A 112 -4.86 2.60 -11.29
C LEU A 112 -4.88 4.05 -11.78
N LEU A 113 -4.14 4.96 -11.13
CA LEU A 113 -4.16 6.38 -11.46
C LEU A 113 -3.41 6.68 -12.77
N ALA A 114 -2.29 6.01 -12.98
CA ALA A 114 -1.46 6.17 -14.18
C ALA A 114 -1.95 5.34 -15.38
N ASN A 115 -2.82 4.34 -15.17
CA ASN A 115 -3.21 3.34 -16.18
C ASN A 115 -1.98 2.62 -16.79
N THR A 116 -0.89 2.47 -16.04
CA THR A 116 0.34 1.81 -16.51
C THR A 116 0.90 0.90 -15.44
N TYR A 117 1.60 -0.14 -15.86
CA TYR A 117 2.28 -1.03 -14.94
C TYR A 117 3.40 -0.28 -14.19
N PRO A 118 3.61 -0.53 -12.88
CA PRO A 118 4.66 0.13 -12.12
C PRO A 118 6.04 -0.05 -12.76
N TYR A 119 6.79 1.06 -12.85
CA TYR A 119 8.15 1.09 -13.39
C TYR A 119 8.28 0.68 -14.87
N SER A 120 7.21 0.83 -15.67
CA SER A 120 7.20 0.51 -17.10
C SER A 120 8.19 1.31 -17.94
N ASP A 121 8.67 2.42 -17.40
CA ASP A 121 9.67 3.33 -17.97
C ASP A 121 11.11 2.85 -17.76
N LEU A 122 11.34 1.89 -16.85
CA LEU A 122 12.67 1.37 -16.56
C LEU A 122 13.03 0.20 -17.49
N ASN A 123 14.27 0.21 -17.99
CA ASN A 123 14.85 -1.00 -18.58
C ASN A 123 15.12 -2.02 -17.48
N LEU A 124 14.25 -3.04 -17.38
CA LEU A 124 14.33 -4.08 -16.35
C LEU A 124 15.52 -5.03 -16.56
N GLU A 125 16.06 -5.14 -17.77
CA GLU A 125 17.21 -6.01 -18.07
C GLU A 125 18.51 -5.51 -17.42
N ASP A 126 18.68 -4.19 -17.32
CA ASP A 126 19.87 -3.55 -16.71
C ASP A 126 19.66 -3.17 -15.22
N THR A 127 18.47 -3.43 -14.68
CA THR A 127 18.03 -2.85 -13.41
C THR A 127 17.77 -3.93 -12.36
N ASN A 128 18.57 -3.93 -11.29
CA ASN A 128 18.17 -4.59 -10.04
C ASN A 128 17.08 -3.74 -9.36
N LEU A 129 15.82 -3.95 -9.77
CA LEU A 129 14.66 -3.18 -9.31
C LEU A 129 14.49 -3.28 -7.78
N ALA A 130 14.73 -4.46 -7.20
CA ALA A 130 14.66 -4.67 -5.77
C ALA A 130 15.61 -3.72 -5.01
N LEU A 131 16.87 -3.64 -5.46
CA LEU A 131 17.86 -2.74 -4.88
C LEU A 131 17.44 -1.27 -4.99
N LYS A 132 16.92 -0.85 -6.14
CA LYS A 132 16.45 0.53 -6.34
C LYS A 132 15.26 0.85 -5.44
N ILE A 133 14.30 -0.07 -5.29
CA ILE A 133 13.15 0.09 -4.37
C ILE A 133 13.65 0.27 -2.93
N CYS A 134 14.60 -0.56 -2.49
CA CYS A 134 15.26 -0.45 -1.18
C CYS A 134 16.00 0.88 -0.99
N GLN A 135 16.50 1.48 -2.07
CA GLN A 135 17.15 2.80 -2.08
C GLN A 135 16.15 3.97 -2.15
N GLY A 136 14.85 3.70 -2.21
CA GLY A 136 13.79 4.71 -2.19
C GLY A 136 13.18 5.02 -3.57
N LEU A 137 13.50 4.25 -4.61
CA LEU A 137 12.83 4.40 -5.91
C LEU A 137 11.32 4.20 -5.77
N ARG A 138 10.53 5.14 -6.31
CA ARG A 138 9.07 5.06 -6.38
C ARG A 138 8.61 5.31 -7.82
N PRO A 139 7.43 4.82 -8.22
CA PRO A 139 6.89 5.12 -9.54
C PRO A 139 6.72 6.64 -9.73
N ASP A 140 6.99 7.12 -10.93
CA ASP A 140 6.90 8.55 -11.23
C ASP A 140 5.44 9.00 -11.37
N VAL A 141 5.04 9.95 -10.51
CA VAL A 141 3.70 10.54 -10.46
C VAL A 141 3.69 12.02 -10.81
N ASP A 142 4.83 12.58 -11.24
CA ASP A 142 4.98 14.02 -11.44
C ASP A 142 4.11 14.49 -12.62
N GLU A 143 4.05 13.70 -13.69
CA GLU A 143 3.20 13.97 -14.87
C GLU A 143 1.71 13.66 -14.62
N LEU A 144 1.36 12.96 -13.54
CA LEU A 144 -0.03 12.65 -13.24
C LEU A 144 -0.78 13.91 -12.78
N LYS A 145 -1.91 14.18 -13.43
CA LYS A 145 -2.86 15.24 -13.07
C LYS A 145 -3.77 14.79 -11.92
N ILE A 146 -3.16 14.50 -10.78
CA ILE A 146 -3.83 14.05 -9.55
C ILE A 146 -3.49 15.00 -8.39
N PRO A 147 -4.34 15.09 -7.35
CA PRO A 147 -4.05 15.90 -6.17
C PRO A 147 -2.68 15.55 -5.56
N PRO A 148 -1.93 16.54 -5.03
CA PRO A 148 -0.64 16.31 -4.36
C PRO A 148 -0.68 15.18 -3.34
N LEU A 149 -1.78 15.10 -2.60
CA LEU A 149 -2.05 14.06 -1.61
C LEU A 149 -2.00 12.63 -2.15
N MET A 150 -2.49 12.40 -3.37
CA MET A 150 -2.42 11.08 -3.99
C MET A 150 -1.00 10.75 -4.45
N LYS A 151 -0.23 11.79 -4.84
CA LYS A 151 1.20 11.64 -5.11
C LYS A 151 1.95 11.28 -3.83
N ASP A 152 1.63 11.94 -2.72
CA ASP A 152 2.19 11.65 -1.41
C ASP A 152 1.86 10.23 -0.97
N LEU A 153 0.64 9.75 -1.18
CA LEU A 153 0.25 8.36 -0.89
C LEU A 153 1.13 7.35 -1.64
N ILE A 154 1.33 7.54 -2.94
CA ILE A 154 2.15 6.65 -3.79
C ILE A 154 3.64 6.75 -3.43
N LYS A 155 4.12 7.96 -3.15
CA LYS A 155 5.53 8.21 -2.80
C LYS A 155 5.85 7.82 -1.36
N SER A 156 4.85 7.78 -0.47
CA SER A 156 5.04 7.49 0.95
C SER A 156 5.57 6.07 1.12
N SER A 157 6.76 5.96 1.70
CA SER A 157 7.31 4.67 2.13
C SER A 157 6.61 4.26 3.42
N PRO A 158 6.20 3.00 3.62
CA PRO A 158 5.69 2.56 4.92
C PRO A 158 6.72 2.74 6.02
N ILE A 159 8.02 2.54 5.75
CA ILE A 159 9.11 3.00 6.62
C ILE A 159 10.34 3.24 5.71
N ASN A 160 11.10 4.31 5.92
CA ASN A 160 12.41 4.48 5.30
C ASN A 160 13.41 3.57 6.05
N THR A 161 14.13 2.72 5.35
CA THR A 161 15.07 1.75 5.97
C THR A 161 16.27 2.42 6.63
N LYS A 162 16.60 3.68 6.28
CA LYS A 162 17.52 4.51 7.07
C LYS A 162 16.93 4.86 8.44
N GLU A 163 15.63 5.01 8.51
CA GLU A 163 14.90 5.25 9.75
C GLU A 163 14.83 3.97 10.57
N ILE A 164 14.64 2.78 10.00
CA ILE A 164 14.69 1.51 10.75
C ILE A 164 16.06 1.31 11.44
N VAL A 165 17.17 1.55 10.73
CA VAL A 165 18.52 1.48 11.33
C VAL A 165 18.73 2.55 12.40
N LEU A 166 18.13 3.74 12.26
CA LEU A 166 18.20 4.81 13.26
C LEU A 166 17.23 4.59 14.46
N LEU A 167 16.09 3.97 14.23
CA LEU A 167 15.02 3.64 15.18
C LEU A 167 15.38 2.41 16.02
N SER A 168 16.13 1.45 15.45
CA SER A 168 16.75 0.35 16.21
C SER A 168 17.77 0.83 17.25
N GLN A 169 18.17 2.10 17.20
CA GLN A 169 19.11 2.73 18.13
C GLN A 169 18.48 3.88 18.95
N LYS A 170 17.18 4.18 18.79
CA LYS A 170 16.46 5.17 19.61
C LYS A 170 15.01 4.79 19.86
N PRO A 171 14.50 4.94 21.09
CA PRO A 171 13.13 4.61 21.44
C PRO A 171 12.20 5.77 21.07
N GLU A 172 11.91 6.05 19.80
CA GLU A 172 10.91 7.08 19.47
C GLU A 172 10.02 6.78 18.26
N LYS A 173 8.72 6.73 18.55
CA LYS A 173 7.51 6.61 17.71
C LYS A 173 7.31 7.75 16.67
N ARG A 174 8.35 8.46 16.22
CA ARG A 174 8.23 9.86 15.74
C ARG A 174 8.21 10.11 14.23
N ALA A 175 8.36 9.09 13.39
CA ALA A 175 8.45 9.26 11.93
C ALA A 175 7.11 9.56 11.22
N LEU A 176 6.03 8.91 11.67
CA LEU A 176 4.75 8.89 10.96
C LEU A 176 3.79 10.01 11.38
N GLU A 177 3.87 10.49 12.63
CA GLU A 177 2.97 11.53 13.14
C GLU A 177 3.04 12.86 12.36
N PRO A 178 4.22 13.36 11.94
CA PRO A 178 4.31 14.59 11.15
C PRO A 178 3.68 14.43 9.76
N GLU A 179 3.86 13.29 9.11
CA GLU A 179 3.21 12.98 7.82
C GLU A 179 1.70 12.89 7.98
N LEU A 180 1.21 12.14 8.98
CA LEU A 180 -0.22 12.03 9.25
C LEU A 180 -0.85 13.39 9.53
N LYS A 181 -0.20 14.26 10.32
CA LYS A 181 -0.66 15.63 10.55
C LYS A 181 -0.67 16.48 9.28
N LYS A 182 0.25 16.24 8.35
CA LYS A 182 0.25 16.90 7.04
C LYS A 182 -0.97 16.45 6.22
N LEU A 183 -1.22 15.15 6.11
CA LEU A 183 -2.37 14.58 5.40
C LEU A 183 -3.70 15.05 6.04
N GLU A 184 -3.78 15.09 7.37
CA GLU A 184 -4.94 15.58 8.13
C GLU A 184 -5.25 17.04 7.80
N LYS A 185 -4.25 17.92 7.68
CA LYS A 185 -4.44 19.32 7.27
C LYS A 185 -4.88 19.47 5.81
N GLU A 186 -4.53 18.53 4.94
CA GLU A 186 -4.96 18.56 3.54
C GLU A 186 -6.42 18.15 3.37
N ILE A 187 -7.04 17.45 4.33
CA ILE A 187 -8.50 17.20 4.36
C ILE A 187 -9.28 18.52 4.38
N ASP A 188 -8.72 19.56 5.02
CA ASP A 188 -9.35 20.88 5.16
C ASP A 188 -9.20 21.77 3.91
N GLN A 189 -8.48 21.31 2.87
CA GLN A 189 -8.37 22.01 1.57
C GLN A 189 -9.63 21.83 0.70
N PRO A 190 -9.82 22.60 -0.39
CA PRO A 190 -10.94 22.43 -1.32
C PRO A 190 -10.80 21.15 -2.17
N LEU A 191 -10.85 20.01 -1.51
CA LEU A 191 -10.97 18.67 -2.07
C LEU A 191 -12.45 18.30 -2.20
N THR A 192 -12.75 17.41 -3.13
CA THR A 192 -14.08 16.77 -3.19
C THR A 192 -14.32 15.92 -1.95
N GLU A 193 -15.58 15.78 -1.52
CA GLU A 193 -15.94 14.93 -0.36
C GLU A 193 -15.43 13.49 -0.51
N GLU A 194 -15.39 13.01 -1.74
CA GLU A 194 -14.95 11.66 -2.08
C GLU A 194 -13.44 11.46 -1.88
N GLN A 195 -12.65 12.49 -2.23
CA GLN A 195 -11.22 12.52 -1.94
C GLN A 195 -11.02 12.53 -0.43
N LYS A 196 -11.75 13.38 0.30
CA LYS A 196 -11.67 13.46 1.77
C LYS A 196 -11.96 12.11 2.44
N VAL A 197 -12.97 11.37 1.98
CA VAL A 197 -13.28 10.02 2.47
C VAL A 197 -12.11 9.06 2.24
N LEU A 198 -11.57 8.99 1.02
CA LEU A 198 -10.43 8.13 0.72
C LEU A 198 -9.20 8.44 1.61
N ILE A 199 -8.96 9.73 1.85
CA ILE A 199 -7.86 10.19 2.71
C ILE A 199 -8.10 9.78 4.16
N SER A 200 -9.33 9.95 4.65
CA SER A 200 -9.72 9.54 6.00
C SER A 200 -9.54 8.03 6.20
N ASP A 201 -9.96 7.21 5.23
CA ASP A 201 -9.78 5.75 5.26
C ASP A 201 -8.30 5.37 5.26
N PHE A 202 -7.49 6.02 4.42
CA PHE A 202 -6.05 5.81 4.37
C PHE A 202 -5.35 6.20 5.69
N ILE A 203 -5.72 7.34 6.28
CA ILE A 203 -5.21 7.79 7.58
C ILE A 203 -5.61 6.80 8.69
N GLN A 204 -6.84 6.29 8.68
CA GLN A 204 -7.29 5.29 9.64
C GLN A 204 -6.48 3.98 9.51
N ALA A 205 -6.26 3.49 8.29
CA ALA A 205 -5.43 2.31 8.05
C ALA A 205 -4.01 2.51 8.58
N ARG A 206 -3.38 3.67 8.31
CA ARG A 206 -2.06 4.01 8.87
C ARG A 206 -2.05 4.11 10.40
N LYS A 207 -3.12 4.63 11.02
CA LYS A 207 -3.25 4.70 12.49
C LYS A 207 -3.33 3.30 13.13
N MET A 208 -3.98 2.34 12.48
CA MET A 208 -4.03 0.95 12.94
C MET A 208 -2.63 0.33 13.00
N VAL A 209 -1.85 0.50 11.93
CA VAL A 209 -0.45 0.05 11.86
C VAL A 209 0.43 0.60 13.00
N ILE A 210 0.20 1.84 13.45
CA ILE A 210 0.95 2.44 14.56
C ILE A 210 0.50 1.88 15.91
N LYS A 211 -0.79 1.58 16.08
CA LYS A 211 -1.34 1.09 17.35
C LYS A 211 -0.86 -0.32 17.67
N ASP A 212 -0.80 -1.20 16.67
CA ASP A 212 -0.37 -2.60 16.87
C ASP A 212 1.08 -2.69 17.37
N ARG A 213 1.98 -1.85 16.85
CA ARG A 213 3.37 -1.74 17.34
C ARG A 213 3.51 -1.32 18.80
N ASN A 214 2.59 -0.47 19.28
CA ASN A 214 2.64 0.02 20.66
C ASN A 214 2.19 -1.02 21.68
N ASN A 215 1.39 -2.00 21.27
CA ASN A 215 0.95 -3.09 22.12
C ASN A 215 2.02 -4.18 22.22
N GLU A 216 2.71 -4.51 21.11
CA GLU A 216 3.83 -5.47 21.11
C GLU A 216 4.98 -5.01 22.02
N GLU A 217 5.37 -3.73 21.98
CA GLU A 217 6.43 -3.18 22.87
C GLU A 217 6.06 -3.16 24.37
N ALA A 218 4.76 -3.20 24.71
CA ALA A 218 4.29 -3.19 26.09
C ALA A 218 4.25 -4.61 26.68
N GLU A 219 3.99 -5.63 25.86
CA GLU A 219 4.01 -7.03 26.26
C GLU A 219 5.44 -7.56 26.44
N ASP A 220 6.41 -7.13 25.62
CA ASP A 220 7.83 -7.49 25.75
C ASP A 220 8.53 -6.89 26.99
N ARG A 221 7.89 -5.95 27.70
CA ARG A 221 8.42 -5.28 28.90
C ARG A 221 7.77 -5.74 30.21
N ALA A 222 6.78 -6.63 30.16
CA ALA A 222 6.05 -7.16 31.31
C ALA A 222 6.58 -8.55 31.70
#